data_AF-E0ULX0-F1
#
_entry.id   AF-E0ULX0-F1
#
_cell.length_a   1.000
_cell.length_b   1.000
_cell.length_c   1.000
_cell.angle_alpha   90.00
_cell.angle_beta   90.00
_cell.angle_gamma   90.00
#
_symmetry.space_group_name_H-M   'P 1'
#
loop_
_entity.id
_entity.type
_entity.pdbx_description
1 polymer ?
#
loop_
_entity_poly.entity_id
_entity_poly.type
_entity_poly.pdbx_seq_one_letter_code
_entity_poly.pdbx_strand_id
1 'polypeptide(L)'
;MTVKSFKFKDPDGHDLELIWFPPDKGKKKWHEQNEQLFLGIDHTAIAVSNTEQSLKFYQELLGLKIKESSLNTGKTQADLDGLPHAVVRITSLSTTEKGMGIELLDYIKPSEGRSRPKNWTSTVLANLQIELVVNNIQDIVKELQNNGVKFISSHLVQLKNTSKQACLIPDPDGHVLLFIEE
;
A
#
# COMPACT_ATOMS: atom_id res chain seq x y z
N MET A 1 23.52 -8.25 -6.33
CA MET A 1 23.79 -7.88 -4.90
C MET A 1 22.45 -7.89 -4.15
N THR A 2 22.41 -7.70 -2.82
CA THR A 2 21.12 -7.61 -2.10
C THR A 2 20.61 -6.17 -2.02
N VAL A 3 19.28 -6.01 -2.01
CA VAL A 3 18.65 -4.74 -1.62
C VAL A 3 19.09 -4.40 -0.20
N LYS A 4 19.31 -3.12 0.07
CA LYS A 4 19.58 -2.62 1.42
C LYS A 4 18.43 -1.74 1.83
N SER A 5 18.03 -1.84 3.08
CA SER A 5 17.03 -0.94 3.62
C SER A 5 17.28 -0.56 5.08
N PHE A 6 16.67 0.55 5.47
CA PHE A 6 16.73 1.10 6.81
C PHE A 6 15.35 1.64 7.18
N LYS A 7 14.74 1.07 8.22
CA LYS A 7 13.44 1.49 8.73
C LYS A 7 13.59 2.42 9.93
N PHE A 8 12.76 3.46 9.98
CA PHE A 8 12.72 4.44 11.05
C PHE A 8 11.30 4.97 11.21
N LYS A 9 11.06 5.67 12.32
CA LYS A 9 9.78 6.34 12.57
C LYS A 9 9.91 7.83 12.36
N ASP A 10 8.89 8.43 11.76
CA ASP A 10 8.75 9.89 11.75
C ASP A 10 8.36 10.43 13.16
N PRO A 11 8.27 11.76 13.36
CA PRO A 11 7.92 12.33 14.66
C PRO A 11 6.55 11.90 15.22
N ASP A 12 5.61 11.51 14.36
CA ASP A 12 4.27 11.06 14.74
C ASP A 12 4.20 9.53 14.92
N GLY A 13 5.29 8.82 14.63
CA GLY A 13 5.46 7.38 14.84
C GLY A 13 5.19 6.51 13.61
N HIS A 14 4.97 7.10 12.44
CA HIS A 14 4.75 6.38 11.19
C HIS A 14 6.02 5.68 10.70
N ASP A 15 5.89 4.45 10.24
CA ASP A 15 7.00 3.69 9.69
C ASP A 15 7.38 4.20 8.30
N LEU A 16 8.67 4.52 8.14
CA LEU A 16 9.30 4.91 6.90
C LEU A 16 10.48 3.98 6.61
N GLU A 17 10.71 3.72 5.33
CA GLU A 17 11.82 2.89 4.86
C GLU A 17 12.65 3.66 3.83
N LEU A 18 13.95 3.75 4.08
CA LEU A 18 14.92 4.08 3.04
C LEU A 18 15.35 2.80 2.36
N ILE A 19 15.27 2.77 1.04
CA ILE A 19 15.64 1.63 0.23
C ILE A 19 16.71 2.00 -0.78
N TRP A 20 17.71 1.13 -0.92
CA TRP A 20 18.71 1.19 -1.97
C TRP A 20 18.65 -0.07 -2.82
N PHE A 21 18.56 0.12 -4.13
CA PHE A 21 18.54 -0.96 -5.09
C PHE A 21 19.93 -1.16 -5.71
N PRO A 22 20.45 -2.40 -5.76
CA PRO A 22 21.64 -2.70 -6.55
C PRO A 22 21.33 -2.60 -8.06
N PRO A 23 22.36 -2.51 -8.93
CA PRO A 23 22.17 -2.28 -10.37
C PRO A 23 21.27 -3.30 -11.09
N ASP A 24 21.18 -4.52 -10.54
CA ASP A 24 20.38 -5.63 -11.07
C ASP A 24 18.94 -5.67 -10.54
N LYS A 25 18.52 -4.72 -9.69
CA LYS A 25 17.19 -4.68 -9.07
C LYS A 25 16.56 -3.29 -9.13
N GLY A 26 15.25 -3.22 -8.87
CA GLY A 26 14.50 -1.96 -8.83
C GLY A 26 14.19 -1.38 -10.22
N LYS A 27 13.40 -0.31 -10.24
CA LYS A 27 13.01 0.39 -11.48
C LYS A 27 14.20 1.20 -12.02
N LYS A 28 14.31 1.31 -13.35
CA LYS A 28 15.37 2.09 -14.04
C LYS A 28 15.54 3.51 -13.48
N LYS A 29 14.44 4.17 -13.11
CA LYS A 29 14.45 5.53 -12.54
C LYS A 29 15.30 5.69 -11.27
N TRP A 30 15.54 4.60 -10.53
CA TRP A 30 16.37 4.62 -9.31
C TRP A 30 17.88 4.59 -9.60
N HIS A 31 18.26 4.34 -10.86
CA HIS A 31 19.65 4.25 -11.31
C HIS A 31 20.05 5.43 -12.19
N GLU A 32 19.14 6.39 -12.41
CA GLU A 32 19.43 7.61 -13.17
C GLU A 32 20.40 8.49 -12.37
N GLN A 33 21.46 8.96 -13.02
CA GLN A 33 22.45 9.82 -12.37
C GLN A 33 21.80 11.14 -11.97
N ASN A 34 21.80 11.42 -10.67
CA ASN A 34 21.40 12.69 -10.10
C ASN A 34 22.13 12.89 -8.76
N GLU A 35 22.20 14.14 -8.30
CA GLU A 35 22.87 14.51 -7.04
C GLU A 35 21.93 14.49 -5.83
N GLN A 36 20.69 13.97 -5.97
CA GLN A 36 19.71 13.97 -4.91
C GLN A 36 19.91 12.78 -3.97
N LEU A 37 19.81 13.04 -2.66
CA LEU A 37 19.85 11.99 -1.65
C LEU A 37 18.62 11.07 -1.70
N PHE A 38 17.44 11.67 -1.93
CA PHE A 38 16.16 10.95 -2.02
C PHE A 38 15.64 11.05 -3.44
N LEU A 39 15.39 9.89 -4.07
CA LEU A 39 15.03 9.80 -5.49
C LEU A 39 13.51 9.87 -5.72
N GLY A 40 12.72 9.76 -4.67
CA GLY A 40 11.26 9.72 -4.69
C GLY A 40 10.70 8.57 -3.87
N ILE A 41 9.40 8.30 -4.04
CA ILE A 41 8.68 7.23 -3.35
C ILE A 41 8.55 6.02 -4.30
N ASP A 42 8.99 4.84 -3.84
CA ASP A 42 8.90 3.62 -4.66
C ASP A 42 7.59 2.87 -4.47
N HIS A 43 7.21 2.66 -3.22
CA HIS A 43 5.98 1.99 -2.84
C HIS A 43 5.51 2.49 -1.47
N THR A 44 4.24 2.23 -1.18
CA THR A 44 3.72 2.17 0.18
C THR A 44 3.53 0.70 0.55
N ALA A 45 3.74 0.35 1.82
CA ALA A 45 3.54 -1.01 2.32
C ALA A 45 2.44 -1.01 3.38
N ILE A 46 1.56 -2.00 3.32
CA ILE A 46 0.46 -2.19 4.26
C ILE A 46 0.47 -3.62 4.80
N ALA A 47 0.28 -3.75 6.12
CA ALA A 47 0.07 -5.05 6.74
C ALA A 47 -1.32 -5.57 6.38
N VAL A 48 -1.42 -6.82 5.94
CA VAL A 48 -2.70 -7.45 5.59
C VAL A 48 -2.91 -8.72 6.40
N SER A 49 -4.17 -9.05 6.68
CA SER A 49 -4.49 -10.27 7.44
C SER A 49 -4.44 -11.52 6.59
N ASN A 50 -4.60 -11.41 5.26
CA ASN A 50 -4.53 -12.52 4.33
C ASN A 50 -4.20 -12.04 2.90
N THR A 51 -3.05 -12.43 2.36
CA THR A 51 -2.64 -12.02 1.01
C THR A 51 -3.67 -12.39 -0.06
N GLU A 52 -4.27 -13.59 0.01
CA GLU A 52 -5.20 -14.06 -1.01
C GLU A 52 -6.49 -13.21 -1.06
N GLN A 53 -7.02 -12.80 0.09
CA GLN A 53 -8.17 -11.91 0.19
C GLN A 53 -7.84 -10.50 -0.33
N SER A 54 -6.66 -9.98 0.02
CA SER A 54 -6.19 -8.70 -0.51
C SER A 54 -5.99 -8.76 -2.02
N LEU A 55 -5.50 -9.88 -2.58
CA LEU A 55 -5.36 -10.03 -4.03
C LEU A 55 -6.70 -10.04 -4.77
N LYS A 56 -7.76 -10.66 -4.22
CA LYS A 56 -9.11 -10.53 -4.80
C LYS A 56 -9.53 -9.07 -4.91
N PHE A 57 -9.21 -8.26 -3.91
CA PHE A 57 -9.51 -6.85 -3.94
C PHE A 57 -8.58 -6.07 -4.90
N TYR A 58 -7.28 -6.05 -4.66
CA TYR A 58 -6.35 -5.21 -5.41
C TYR A 58 -6.09 -5.70 -6.84
N GLN A 59 -5.98 -7.01 -7.06
CA GLN A 59 -5.70 -7.56 -8.39
C GLN A 59 -6.97 -7.79 -9.20
N GLU A 60 -7.97 -8.48 -8.64
CA GLU A 60 -9.16 -8.87 -9.41
C GLU A 60 -10.14 -7.70 -9.58
N LEU A 61 -10.47 -6.96 -8.51
CA LEU A 61 -11.40 -5.82 -8.60
C LEU A 61 -10.72 -4.54 -9.09
N LEU A 62 -9.55 -4.18 -8.55
CA LEU A 62 -8.87 -2.93 -8.92
C LEU A 62 -7.92 -3.08 -10.13
N GLY A 63 -7.67 -4.30 -10.58
CA GLY A 63 -6.87 -4.57 -11.77
C GLY A 63 -5.35 -4.43 -11.61
N LEU A 64 -4.82 -4.20 -10.40
CA LEU A 64 -3.38 -4.10 -10.15
C LEU A 64 -2.67 -5.41 -10.54
N LYS A 65 -1.38 -5.30 -10.89
CA LYS A 65 -0.56 -6.44 -11.31
C LYS A 65 0.45 -6.81 -10.25
N ILE A 66 0.51 -8.10 -9.93
CA ILE A 66 1.58 -8.68 -9.13
C ILE A 66 2.90 -8.50 -9.86
N LYS A 67 3.92 -8.00 -9.16
CA LYS A 67 5.28 -7.86 -9.67
C LYS A 67 6.22 -8.89 -9.08
N GLU A 68 6.15 -9.08 -7.77
CA GLU A 68 7.00 -10.01 -7.05
C GLU A 68 6.22 -10.57 -5.85
N SER A 69 6.55 -11.80 -5.47
CA SER A 69 6.10 -12.40 -4.23
C SER A 69 7.26 -13.16 -3.59
N SER A 70 7.46 -12.95 -2.29
CA SER A 70 8.55 -13.56 -1.54
C SER A 70 8.09 -13.96 -0.14
N LEU A 71 8.85 -14.87 0.47
CA LEU A 71 8.69 -15.22 1.88
C LEU A 71 9.96 -14.80 2.61
N ASN A 72 9.90 -13.69 3.34
CA ASN A 72 11.03 -13.21 4.11
C ASN A 72 11.00 -13.83 5.51
N THR A 73 12.16 -14.35 5.94
CA THR A 73 12.33 -15.04 7.21
C THR A 73 13.68 -14.76 7.84
N GLY A 74 13.82 -15.10 9.12
CA GLY A 74 15.11 -15.10 9.83
C GLY A 74 15.46 -13.77 10.48
N LYS A 75 16.67 -13.71 11.04
CA LYS A 75 17.11 -12.63 11.92
C LYS A 75 17.09 -11.26 11.23
N THR A 76 17.55 -11.18 9.98
CA THR A 76 17.58 -9.92 9.23
C THR A 76 16.18 -9.30 9.10
N GLN A 77 15.17 -10.10 8.76
CA GLN A 77 13.79 -9.60 8.65
C GLN A 77 13.23 -9.23 10.01
N ALA A 78 13.48 -10.06 11.03
CA ALA A 78 13.03 -9.81 12.40
C ALA A 78 13.60 -8.50 12.96
N ASP A 79 14.92 -8.29 12.81
CA ASP A 79 15.59 -7.06 13.23
C ASP A 79 15.05 -5.83 12.47
N LEU A 80 14.85 -5.96 11.15
CA LEU A 80 14.33 -4.88 10.30
C LEU A 80 12.93 -4.45 10.74
N ASP A 81 12.07 -5.41 11.07
CA ASP A 81 10.68 -5.16 11.49
C ASP A 81 10.54 -4.85 12.99
N GLY A 82 11.64 -4.89 13.76
CA GLY A 82 11.59 -4.70 15.22
C GLY A 82 10.86 -5.82 15.96
N LEU A 83 10.88 -7.04 15.41
CA LEU A 83 10.19 -8.22 15.93
C LEU A 83 11.18 -9.23 16.50
N PRO A 84 10.79 -10.05 17.51
CA PRO A 84 11.65 -11.10 18.04
C PRO A 84 11.92 -12.22 17.01
N HIS A 85 10.97 -12.45 16.11
CA HIS A 85 11.08 -13.34 14.97
C HIS A 85 10.08 -12.89 13.91
N ALA A 86 10.42 -13.05 12.63
CA ALA A 86 9.56 -12.68 11.52
C ALA A 86 9.47 -13.79 10.47
N VAL A 87 8.24 -14.10 10.08
CA VAL A 87 7.91 -14.82 8.83
C VAL A 87 6.83 -14.00 8.16
N VAL A 88 7.18 -13.31 7.08
CA VAL A 88 6.28 -12.41 6.37
C VAL A 88 6.24 -12.79 4.90
N ARG A 89 5.03 -12.99 4.38
CA ARG A 89 4.80 -13.09 2.94
C ARG A 89 4.66 -11.66 2.42
N ILE A 90 5.51 -11.32 1.47
CA ILE A 90 5.53 -10.01 0.82
C ILE A 90 5.01 -10.19 -0.60
N THR A 91 4.07 -9.34 -1.02
CA THR A 91 3.56 -9.34 -2.39
C THR A 91 3.47 -7.92 -2.91
N SER A 92 4.32 -7.58 -3.87
CA SER A 92 4.40 -6.23 -4.44
C SER A 92 3.47 -6.11 -5.64
N LEU A 93 2.63 -5.08 -5.62
CA LEU A 93 1.63 -4.75 -6.63
C LEU A 93 1.96 -3.42 -7.30
N SER A 94 1.46 -3.26 -8.53
CA SER A 94 1.61 -2.00 -9.26
C SER A 94 0.50 -1.82 -10.28
N THR A 95 0.32 -0.57 -10.69
CA THR A 95 -0.48 -0.18 -11.84
C THR A 95 0.21 -0.57 -13.16
N THR A 96 -0.55 -0.56 -14.25
CA THR A 96 0.01 -0.69 -15.61
C THR A 96 0.86 0.52 -15.98
N GLU A 97 0.42 1.71 -15.58
CA GLU A 97 1.16 2.96 -15.74
C GLU A 97 2.25 3.10 -14.69
N LYS A 98 3.24 3.96 -14.99
CA LYS A 98 4.33 4.25 -14.05
C LYS A 98 3.78 4.95 -12.81
N GLY A 99 4.07 4.38 -11.64
CA GLY A 99 3.67 4.95 -10.37
C GLY A 99 4.35 4.32 -9.15
N MET A 100 3.90 4.76 -7.99
CA MET A 100 4.18 4.13 -6.71
C MET A 100 3.53 2.74 -6.65
N GLY A 101 4.25 1.74 -6.12
CA GLY A 101 3.68 0.41 -5.87
C GLY A 101 2.91 0.33 -4.56
N ILE A 102 2.14 -0.74 -4.38
CA ILE A 102 1.56 -1.13 -3.08
C ILE A 102 2.15 -2.48 -2.72
N GLU A 103 2.73 -2.61 -1.54
CA GLU A 103 3.27 -3.86 -1.04
C GLU A 103 2.41 -4.42 0.10
N LEU A 104 1.99 -5.68 -0.05
CA LEU A 104 1.19 -6.38 0.95
C LEU A 104 2.12 -7.18 1.86
N LEU A 105 2.03 -6.94 3.17
CA LEU A 105 2.81 -7.62 4.21
C LEU A 105 1.89 -8.53 5.04
N ASP A 106 1.84 -9.82 4.70
CA ASP A 106 1.12 -10.84 5.50
C ASP A 106 2.09 -11.49 6.50
N TYR A 107 2.07 -10.97 7.73
CA TYR A 107 2.88 -11.48 8.84
C TYR A 107 2.33 -12.81 9.34
N ILE A 108 2.88 -13.91 8.83
CA ILE A 108 2.57 -15.28 9.27
C ILE A 108 3.08 -15.50 10.72
N LYS A 109 4.23 -14.90 11.06
CA LYS A 109 4.74 -14.84 12.44
C LYS A 109 5.39 -13.47 12.74
N PRO A 110 5.04 -12.80 13.86
CA PRO A 110 3.87 -13.10 14.70
C PRO A 110 2.57 -12.83 13.91
N SER A 111 1.49 -13.53 14.23
CA SER A 111 0.19 -13.33 13.58
C SER A 111 -0.76 -12.43 14.38
N GLU A 112 -0.30 -11.92 15.51
CA GLU A 112 -1.04 -11.04 16.42
C GLU A 112 -1.16 -9.63 15.84
N GLY A 113 -2.19 -8.87 16.24
CA GLY A 113 -2.34 -7.45 15.86
C GLY A 113 -2.89 -7.19 14.46
N ARG A 114 -3.38 -8.21 13.74
CA ARG A 114 -3.91 -8.08 12.36
C ARG A 114 -5.17 -7.22 12.23
N SER A 115 -5.95 -7.06 13.29
CA SER A 115 -7.25 -6.36 13.20
C SER A 115 -7.10 -4.86 13.46
N ARG A 116 -7.59 -4.06 12.51
CA ARG A 116 -7.76 -2.61 12.68
C ARG A 116 -8.76 -2.31 13.80
N PRO A 117 -8.47 -1.37 14.72
CA PRO A 117 -9.44 -0.90 15.71
C PRO A 117 -10.74 -0.38 15.09
N LYS A 118 -11.89 -0.70 15.70
CA LYS A 118 -13.23 -0.37 15.16
C LYS A 118 -13.50 1.12 15.01
N ASN A 119 -12.88 1.96 15.83
CA ASN A 119 -13.07 3.41 15.88
C ASN A 119 -11.99 4.18 15.10
N TRP A 120 -11.32 3.54 14.15
CA TRP A 120 -10.26 4.16 13.37
C TRP A 120 -10.80 5.04 12.25
N THR A 121 -10.79 6.36 12.50
CA THR A 121 -11.22 7.41 11.58
C THR A 121 -10.02 8.17 11.02
N SER A 122 -10.27 9.14 10.12
CA SER A 122 -9.25 10.05 9.60
C SER A 122 -8.60 10.96 10.67
N THR A 123 -9.16 11.02 11.88
CA THR A 123 -8.61 11.82 12.98
C THR A 123 -7.59 11.06 13.83
N VAL A 124 -7.41 9.75 13.59
CA VAL A 124 -6.37 8.97 14.26
C VAL A 124 -5.03 9.29 13.62
N LEU A 125 -4.02 9.66 14.43
CA LEU A 125 -2.68 10.04 13.93
C LEU A 125 -2.11 8.98 12.99
N ALA A 126 -2.19 7.71 13.37
CA ALA A 126 -1.68 6.60 12.56
C ALA A 126 -2.46 6.35 11.25
N ASN A 127 -3.55 7.08 10.95
CA ASN A 127 -4.34 6.87 9.75
C ASN A 127 -3.57 7.23 8.48
N LEU A 128 -3.23 6.20 7.71
CA LEU A 128 -2.68 6.33 6.37
C LEU A 128 -3.78 6.21 5.31
N GLN A 129 -3.66 7.01 4.26
CA GLN A 129 -4.53 6.98 3.09
C GLN A 129 -3.69 6.76 1.84
N ILE A 130 -4.07 5.79 1.00
CA ILE A 130 -3.46 5.58 -0.31
C ILE A 130 -4.36 6.20 -1.37
N GLU A 131 -3.80 7.11 -2.17
CA GLU A 131 -4.53 7.73 -3.28
C GLU A 131 -4.36 6.90 -4.57
N LEU A 132 -5.48 6.60 -5.22
CA LEU A 132 -5.56 5.91 -6.50
C LEU A 132 -6.31 6.80 -7.49
N VAL A 133 -5.59 7.20 -8.54
CA VAL A 133 -6.19 7.92 -9.67
C VAL A 133 -6.84 6.91 -10.60
N VAL A 134 -8.09 7.16 -10.97
CA VAL A 134 -8.90 6.26 -11.81
C VAL A 134 -9.52 6.99 -12.99
N ASN A 135 -9.52 6.36 -14.15
CA ASN A 135 -10.01 6.97 -15.40
C ASN A 135 -11.54 7.10 -15.44
N ASN A 136 -12.26 6.19 -14.77
CA ASN A 136 -13.71 6.23 -14.64
C ASN A 136 -14.11 5.82 -13.22
N ILE A 137 -14.30 6.81 -12.36
CA ILE A 137 -14.61 6.57 -10.95
C ILE A 137 -16.02 6.00 -10.75
N GLN A 138 -16.97 6.27 -11.66
CA GLN A 138 -18.34 5.78 -11.53
C GLN A 138 -18.42 4.27 -11.75
N ASP A 139 -17.72 3.75 -12.76
CA ASP A 139 -17.70 2.32 -13.08
C ASP A 139 -17.08 1.51 -11.93
N ILE A 140 -15.91 1.93 -11.44
CA ILE A 140 -15.23 1.21 -10.36
C ILE A 140 -16.02 1.29 -9.04
N VAL A 141 -16.66 2.42 -8.75
CA VAL A 141 -17.55 2.56 -7.58
C VAL A 141 -18.72 1.58 -7.67
N LYS A 142 -19.35 1.46 -8.85
CA LYS A 142 -20.44 0.53 -9.09
C LYS A 142 -19.97 -0.92 -8.94
N GLU A 143 -18.81 -1.25 -9.48
CA GLU A 143 -18.20 -2.58 -9.36
C GLU A 143 -17.91 -2.94 -7.89
N LEU A 144 -17.31 -2.03 -7.13
CA LEU A 144 -17.05 -2.21 -5.70
C LEU A 144 -18.33 -2.41 -4.90
N GLN A 145 -19.38 -1.63 -5.18
CA GLN A 145 -20.69 -1.77 -4.54
C GLN A 145 -21.36 -3.11 -4.86
N ASN A 146 -21.29 -3.57 -6.12
CA ASN A 146 -21.81 -4.87 -6.54
C ASN A 146 -21.08 -6.04 -5.84
N ASN A 147 -19.82 -5.83 -5.46
CA ASN A 147 -19.02 -6.77 -4.67
C ASN A 147 -19.16 -6.56 -3.14
N GLY A 148 -20.12 -5.75 -2.69
CA GLY A 148 -20.46 -5.59 -1.29
C GLY A 148 -19.51 -4.70 -0.47
N VAL A 149 -18.61 -3.95 -1.14
CA VAL A 149 -17.70 -3.03 -0.46
C VAL A 149 -18.48 -1.85 0.13
N LYS A 150 -18.32 -1.62 1.43
CA LYS A 150 -18.97 -0.52 2.15
C LYS A 150 -18.08 0.70 2.20
N PHE A 151 -18.59 1.85 1.75
CA PHE A 151 -17.78 3.05 1.60
C PHE A 151 -17.57 3.74 2.95
N ILE A 152 -16.44 4.43 3.10
CA ILE A 152 -16.17 5.32 4.24
C ILE A 152 -16.87 6.65 3.99
N SER A 153 -16.74 7.22 2.79
CA SER A 153 -17.54 8.37 2.36
C SER A 153 -18.95 7.91 2.00
N SER A 154 -19.99 8.65 2.39
CA SER A 154 -21.38 8.26 2.12
C SER A 154 -21.77 8.17 0.64
N HIS A 155 -21.05 8.86 -0.25
CA HIS A 155 -21.28 8.90 -1.70
C HIS A 155 -20.04 9.45 -2.42
N LEU A 156 -20.05 9.43 -3.76
CA LEU A 156 -19.09 10.16 -4.60
C LEU A 156 -19.20 11.67 -4.34
N VAL A 157 -18.10 12.29 -3.96
CA VAL A 157 -18.04 13.72 -3.64
C VAL A 157 -17.42 14.49 -4.80
N GLN A 158 -18.07 15.58 -5.22
CA GLN A 158 -17.49 16.53 -6.16
C GLN A 158 -16.41 17.37 -5.47
N LEU A 159 -15.19 17.38 -6.01
CA LEU A 159 -14.11 18.18 -5.46
C LEU A 159 -14.30 19.66 -5.83
N LYS A 160 -14.26 20.54 -4.82
CA LYS A 160 -14.45 22.00 -5.00
C LYS A 160 -13.49 22.54 -6.06
N ASN A 161 -14.00 23.44 -6.90
CA ASN A 161 -13.24 24.11 -7.98
C ASN A 161 -12.67 23.16 -9.04
N THR A 162 -13.19 21.93 -9.16
CA THR A 162 -12.80 20.99 -10.22
C THR A 162 -14.02 20.23 -10.75
N SER A 163 -13.89 19.62 -11.93
CA SER A 163 -14.87 18.66 -12.45
C SER A 163 -14.69 17.25 -11.87
N LYS A 164 -13.66 17.01 -11.05
CA LYS A 164 -13.30 15.68 -10.55
C LYS A 164 -14.18 15.22 -9.40
N GLN A 165 -14.44 13.92 -9.38
CA GLN A 165 -15.11 13.24 -8.26
C GLN A 165 -14.11 12.41 -7.45
N ALA A 166 -14.45 12.17 -6.18
CA ALA A 166 -13.65 11.34 -5.28
C ALA A 166 -14.51 10.56 -4.27
N CYS A 167 -13.98 9.46 -3.74
CA CYS A 167 -14.59 8.74 -2.62
C CYS A 167 -13.54 8.00 -1.77
N LEU A 168 -13.90 7.72 -0.52
CA LEU A 168 -13.08 6.93 0.40
C LEU A 168 -13.65 5.51 0.54
N ILE A 169 -12.80 4.52 0.31
CA ILE A 169 -13.13 3.09 0.31
C ILE A 169 -12.17 2.37 1.26
N PRO A 170 -12.65 1.45 2.11
CA PRO A 170 -11.78 0.56 2.84
C PRO A 170 -11.35 -0.62 1.95
N ASP A 171 -10.10 -1.06 2.07
CA ASP A 171 -9.68 -2.38 1.61
C ASP A 171 -10.23 -3.49 2.54
N PRO A 172 -9.97 -4.79 2.28
CA PRO A 172 -10.47 -5.88 3.12
C PRO A 172 -10.06 -5.83 4.60
N ASP A 173 -8.92 -5.21 4.92
CA ASP A 173 -8.42 -5.02 6.28
C ASP A 173 -8.76 -3.63 6.87
N GLY A 174 -9.45 -2.80 6.08
CA GLY A 174 -9.92 -1.48 6.46
C GLY A 174 -8.92 -0.35 6.19
N HIS A 175 -7.82 -0.59 5.48
CA HIS A 175 -6.92 0.46 5.01
C HIS A 175 -7.68 1.43 4.11
N VAL A 176 -7.41 2.73 4.26
CA VAL A 176 -8.20 3.76 3.58
C VAL A 176 -7.61 4.02 2.19
N LEU A 177 -8.44 3.86 1.17
CA LEU A 177 -8.12 4.22 -0.20
C LEU A 177 -8.95 5.44 -0.62
N LEU A 178 -8.28 6.48 -1.09
CA LEU A 178 -8.93 7.60 -1.78
C LEU A 178 -8.91 7.33 -3.28
N PHE A 179 -10.08 7.20 -3.87
CA PHE A 179 -10.24 7.13 -5.30
C PHE A 179 -10.50 8.55 -5.80
N ILE A 180 -9.73 8.99 -6.78
CA ILE A 180 -9.89 10.31 -7.42
C ILE A 180 -9.93 10.14 -8.93
N GLU A 181 -10.80 10.88 -9.59
CA GLU A 181 -10.86 10.91 -11.05
C GLU A 181 -9.63 11.62 -11.65
N GLU A 182 -9.12 11.10 -12.77
CA GLU A 182 -8.02 11.71 -13.54
C GLU A 182 -8.29 13.15 -14.01
#